data_AF-A0A1Z9S7U8-F1
#
_entry.id   AF-A0A1Z9S7U8-F1
#
_cell.length_a   1.000
_cell.length_b   1.000
_cell.length_c   1.000
_cell.angle_alpha   90.00
_cell.angle_beta   90.00
_cell.angle_gamma   90.00
#
_symmetry.space_group_name_H-M   'P 1'
#
loop_
_entity.id
_entity.type
_entity.pdbx_description
1 polymer ?
#
loop_
_entity_poly.entity_id
_entity_poly.type
_entity_poly.pdbx_seq_one_letter_code
_entity_poly.pdbx_strand_id
1 'polypeptide(L)'
;NKDIPEADFEKEMGVEAGFCYHCHTGRCPVGVATQDPVLRSRLDPTEAAERVYNMLNTMTLEAQLMARACGKTNIHSLEPEDLAALTMEASAMAKVPLAGTDMTVGVKNYHSI
;
A
#
# COMPACT_ATOMS: atom_id res chain seq x y z
N ASN A 1 -0.24 6.37 -12.73
CA ASN A 1 -0.83 5.71 -13.92
C ASN A 1 0.29 5.29 -14.83
N LYS A 2 0.42 3.98 -15.11
CA LYS A 2 1.40 3.45 -16.08
C LYS A 2 1.04 3.95 -17.48
N ASP A 3 2.05 4.30 -18.27
CA ASP A 3 1.84 4.67 -19.66
C ASP A 3 1.50 3.44 -20.53
N ILE A 4 0.71 3.65 -21.58
CA ILE A 4 0.32 2.62 -22.56
C ILE A 4 0.42 3.23 -23.98
N PRO A 5 0.67 2.43 -25.03
CA PRO A 5 0.84 2.94 -26.39
C PRO A 5 -0.31 3.84 -26.90
N GLU A 6 -1.53 3.59 -26.43
CA GLU A 6 -2.74 4.32 -26.82
C GLU A 6 -3.00 5.59 -25.98
N ALA A 7 -2.26 5.79 -24.89
CA ALA A 7 -2.41 6.94 -24.02
C ALA A 7 -1.55 8.12 -24.49
N ASP A 8 -2.08 9.32 -24.30
CA ASP A 8 -1.37 10.57 -24.52
C ASP A 8 -1.66 11.49 -23.34
N PHE A 9 -0.82 11.41 -22.32
CA PHE A 9 -1.01 12.15 -21.07
C PHE A 9 -0.76 13.65 -21.25
N GLU A 10 0.23 14.03 -22.06
CA GLU A 10 0.55 15.44 -22.29
C GLU A 10 -0.58 16.16 -23.02
N LYS A 11 -1.14 15.54 -24.07
CA LYS A 11 -2.24 16.15 -24.82
C LYS A 11 -3.56 16.18 -24.04
N GLU A 12 -3.89 15.10 -23.33
CA GLU A 12 -5.18 14.99 -22.65
C GLU A 12 -5.20 15.74 -21.31
N MET A 13 -4.07 15.75 -20.59
CA MET A 13 -3.98 16.21 -19.20
C MET A 13 -2.89 17.27 -18.94
N GLY A 14 -2.01 17.55 -19.91
CA GLY A 14 -0.93 18.54 -19.74
C GLY A 14 0.18 18.10 -18.78
N VAL A 15 0.26 16.81 -18.46
CA VAL A 15 1.23 16.25 -17.51
C VAL A 15 1.80 14.95 -18.07
N GLU A 16 2.98 14.54 -17.61
CA GLU A 16 3.58 13.26 -17.95
C GLU A 16 2.81 12.09 -17.29
N ALA A 17 2.90 10.90 -17.90
CA ALA A 17 2.44 9.67 -17.29
C ALA A 17 3.03 9.50 -15.87
N GLY A 18 2.24 8.92 -14.95
CA GLY A 18 2.63 8.81 -13.55
C GLY A 18 2.25 10.01 -12.67
N PHE A 19 2.16 11.22 -13.21
CA PHE A 19 1.92 12.46 -12.44
C PHE A 19 0.49 13.01 -12.55
N CYS A 20 -0.44 12.23 -13.10
CA CYS A 20 -1.82 12.67 -13.32
C CYS A 20 -2.70 12.61 -12.05
N TYR A 21 -3.39 13.71 -11.74
CA TYR A 21 -4.33 13.88 -10.62
C TYR A 21 -5.73 14.38 -11.06
N HIS A 22 -6.05 14.26 -12.35
CA HIS A 22 -7.25 14.84 -12.98
C HIS A 22 -8.42 13.84 -13.12
N CYS A 23 -8.55 12.85 -12.22
CA CYS A 23 -9.54 11.77 -12.33
C CYS A 23 -11.00 12.28 -12.44
N HIS A 24 -11.31 13.40 -11.80
CA HIS A 24 -12.63 14.03 -11.80
C HIS A 24 -13.08 14.57 -13.17
N THR A 25 -12.15 14.76 -14.12
CA THR A 25 -12.45 15.31 -15.46
C THR A 25 -13.12 14.29 -16.37
N GLY A 26 -13.06 13.00 -16.04
CA GLY A 26 -13.55 11.93 -16.90
C GLY A 26 -12.70 11.69 -18.16
N ARG A 27 -11.50 12.28 -18.27
CA ARG A 27 -10.61 12.21 -19.45
C ARG A 27 -9.39 11.31 -19.23
N CYS A 28 -9.50 10.31 -18.36
CA CYS A 28 -8.39 9.41 -18.06
C CYS A 28 -7.81 8.75 -19.34
N PRO A 29 -6.55 9.02 -19.72
CA PRO A 29 -5.99 8.52 -20.98
C PRO A 29 -5.86 7.01 -21.04
N VAL A 30 -5.82 6.34 -19.89
CA VAL A 30 -5.69 4.88 -19.76
C VAL A 30 -7.02 4.17 -19.49
N GLY A 31 -8.15 4.88 -19.60
CA GLY A 31 -9.47 4.25 -19.54
C GLY A 31 -10.01 3.91 -18.15
N VAL A 32 -9.32 4.29 -17.07
CA VAL A 32 -9.74 3.95 -15.69
C VAL A 32 -10.85 4.89 -15.19
N ALA A 33 -10.58 6.20 -15.14
CA ALA A 33 -11.53 7.21 -14.62
C ALA A 33 -12.17 7.99 -15.78
N THR A 34 -12.99 7.32 -16.60
CA THR A 34 -13.67 7.91 -17.76
C THR A 34 -15.00 7.21 -18.06
N GLN A 35 -15.92 7.93 -18.68
CA GLN A 35 -17.15 7.36 -19.25
C GLN A 35 -17.19 7.43 -20.79
N ASP A 36 -16.16 7.98 -21.42
CA ASP A 36 -16.02 8.01 -22.87
C ASP A 36 -15.80 6.58 -23.39
N PRO A 37 -16.60 6.08 -24.35
CA PRO A 37 -16.46 4.73 -24.88
C PRO A 37 -15.07 4.43 -25.48
N VAL A 38 -14.47 5.41 -26.16
CA VAL A 38 -13.15 5.27 -26.79
C VAL A 38 -12.08 5.15 -25.73
N LEU A 39 -12.08 6.03 -24.73
CA LEU A 39 -11.09 5.97 -23.64
C LEU A 39 -11.30 4.71 -22.78
N ARG A 40 -12.54 4.36 -22.46
CA ARG A 40 -12.89 3.18 -21.65
C ARG A 40 -12.39 1.89 -22.31
N SER A 41 -12.45 1.79 -23.63
CA SER A 41 -12.00 0.61 -24.37
C SER A 41 -10.49 0.30 -24.23
N ARG A 42 -9.70 1.26 -23.74
CA ARG A 42 -8.26 1.10 -23.50
C ARG A 42 -7.94 0.25 -22.27
N LEU A 43 -8.89 0.08 -21.36
CA LEU A 43 -8.73 -0.76 -20.19
C LEU A 43 -9.27 -2.17 -20.49
N ASP A 44 -8.39 -3.17 -20.56
CA ASP A 44 -8.80 -4.58 -20.54
C ASP A 44 -9.14 -5.00 -19.09
N PRO A 45 -10.42 -5.29 -18.78
CA PRO A 45 -10.81 -5.67 -17.42
C PRO A 45 -10.24 -7.01 -16.97
N THR A 46 -9.99 -7.94 -17.90
CA THR A 46 -9.49 -9.29 -17.60
C THR A 46 -8.03 -9.20 -17.17
N GLU A 47 -7.20 -8.55 -17.97
CA GLU A 47 -5.78 -8.35 -17.66
C GLU A 47 -5.61 -7.48 -16.40
N ALA A 48 -6.43 -6.44 -16.25
CA ALA A 48 -6.42 -5.60 -15.05
C ALA A 48 -6.80 -6.39 -13.79
N ALA A 49 -7.82 -7.25 -13.86
CA ALA A 49 -8.22 -8.10 -12.76
C ALA A 49 -7.10 -9.07 -12.35
N GLU A 50 -6.37 -9.66 -13.32
CA GLU A 50 -5.24 -10.55 -13.04
C GLU A 50 -4.11 -9.82 -12.29
N ARG A 51 -3.80 -8.57 -12.68
CA ARG A 51 -2.81 -7.75 -11.95
C ARG A 51 -3.23 -7.48 -10.51
N VAL A 52 -4.51 -7.16 -10.29
CA VAL A 52 -5.06 -6.94 -8.93
C VAL A 52 -5.02 -8.24 -8.13
N TYR A 53 -5.39 -9.37 -8.74
CA TYR A 53 -5.32 -10.68 -8.12
C TYR A 53 -3.90 -11.01 -7.66
N ASN A 54 -2.91 -10.83 -8.53
CA ASN A 54 -1.51 -11.10 -8.22
C ASN A 54 -1.00 -10.19 -7.08
N MET A 55 -1.34 -8.90 -7.10
CA MET A 55 -0.99 -7.98 -6.02
C MET A 55 -1.58 -8.41 -4.68
N LEU A 56 -2.89 -8.69 -4.64
CA LEU A 56 -3.56 -9.10 -3.40
C LEU A 56 -3.04 -10.45 -2.88
N ASN A 57 -2.78 -11.39 -3.77
CA ASN A 57 -2.23 -12.69 -3.41
C ASN A 57 -0.82 -12.56 -2.82
N THR A 58 0.06 -11.80 -3.45
CA THR A 58 1.41 -11.55 -2.93
C THR A 58 1.36 -10.82 -1.58
N MET A 59 0.56 -9.75 -1.45
CA MET A 59 0.38 -9.06 -0.17
C MET A 59 -0.12 -10.01 0.93
N THR A 60 -1.02 -10.93 0.59
CA THR A 60 -1.51 -11.94 1.55
C THR A 60 -0.39 -12.88 2.00
N LEU A 61 0.45 -13.34 1.07
CA LEU A 61 1.60 -14.20 1.39
C LEU A 61 2.65 -13.48 2.24
N GLU A 62 2.94 -12.21 1.96
CA GLU A 62 3.84 -11.38 2.76
C GLU A 62 3.29 -11.16 4.18
N ALA A 63 1.99 -10.89 4.30
CA ALA A 63 1.33 -10.73 5.59
C ALA A 63 1.39 -12.02 6.43
N GLN A 64 1.19 -13.19 5.80
CA GLN A 64 1.39 -14.49 6.43
C GLN A 64 2.85 -14.71 6.83
N LEU A 65 3.81 -14.32 5.99
CA LEU A 65 5.24 -14.43 6.29
C LEU A 65 5.60 -13.62 7.54
N MET A 66 5.11 -12.39 7.66
CA MET A 66 5.32 -11.54 8.85
C MET A 66 4.75 -12.19 10.12
N ALA A 67 3.50 -12.67 10.09
CA ALA A 67 2.89 -13.33 11.24
C ALA A 67 3.71 -14.56 11.69
N ARG A 68 4.19 -15.38 10.74
CA ARG A 68 5.01 -16.56 11.03
C ARG A 68 6.38 -16.18 11.57
N ALA A 69 6.99 -15.09 11.11
CA ALA A 69 8.26 -14.59 11.63
C ALA A 69 8.15 -14.18 13.11
N CYS A 70 6.98 -13.69 13.53
CA CYS A 70 6.65 -13.40 14.93
C CYS A 70 6.17 -14.64 15.71
N GLY A 71 6.22 -15.85 15.14
CA GLY A 71 5.77 -17.08 15.79
C GLY A 71 4.25 -17.23 15.90
N LYS A 72 3.47 -16.44 15.17
CA LYS A 72 2.00 -16.49 15.17
C LYS A 72 1.48 -17.34 14.01
N THR A 73 0.40 -18.09 14.23
CA THR A 73 -0.27 -18.92 13.21
C THR A 73 -1.37 -18.17 12.45
N ASN A 74 -1.84 -17.05 12.99
CA ASN A 74 -2.87 -16.20 12.40
C ASN A 74 -2.41 -14.74 12.49
N ILE A 75 -2.63 -13.97 11.43
CA ILE A 75 -2.28 -12.54 11.39
C ILE A 75 -3.03 -11.72 12.44
N HIS A 76 -4.24 -12.13 12.81
CA HIS A 76 -5.02 -11.48 13.87
C HIS A 76 -4.47 -11.74 15.28
N SER A 77 -3.42 -12.55 15.41
CA SER A 77 -2.73 -12.83 16.67
C SER A 77 -1.47 -11.99 16.86
N LEU A 78 -1.19 -11.03 15.98
CA LEU A 78 -0.14 -10.03 16.18
C LEU A 78 -0.53 -9.10 17.34
N GLU A 79 0.40 -8.88 18.25
CA GLU A 79 0.24 -8.06 19.44
C GLU A 79 1.31 -6.95 19.46
N PRO A 80 1.14 -5.88 20.26
CA PRO A 80 2.14 -4.81 20.35
C PRO A 80 3.56 -5.29 20.70
N GLU A 81 3.68 -6.43 21.38
CA GLU A 81 4.95 -7.07 21.74
C GLU A 81 5.72 -7.60 20.51
N ASP A 82 5.04 -7.81 19.38
CA ASP A 82 5.66 -8.23 18.10
C ASP A 82 6.27 -7.04 17.33
N LEU A 83 6.10 -5.81 17.82
CA LEU A 83 6.59 -4.58 17.20
C LEU A 83 7.87 -4.06 17.86
N ALA A 84 8.70 -3.40 17.05
CA ALA A 84 9.85 -2.63 17.53
C ALA A 84 9.88 -1.26 16.84
N ALA A 85 10.12 -0.20 17.61
CA ALA A 85 10.29 1.16 17.10
C ALA A 85 11.71 1.37 16.58
N LEU A 86 11.84 2.05 15.45
CA LEU A 86 13.14 2.42 14.88
C LEU A 86 13.64 3.80 15.38
N THR A 87 12.78 4.58 16.01
CA THR A 87 13.12 5.91 16.56
C THR A 87 12.55 6.09 17.96
N MET A 88 13.12 7.05 18.69
CA MET A 88 12.69 7.40 20.05
C MET A 88 11.27 7.97 20.07
N GLU A 89 10.92 8.77 19.06
CA GLU A 89 9.60 9.37 18.91
C GLU A 89 8.55 8.29 18.64
N ALA A 90 8.85 7.34 17.75
CA ALA A 90 7.95 6.21 17.47
C ALA A 90 7.75 5.35 18.73
N SER A 91 8.82 5.07 19.48
CA SER A 91 8.73 4.36 20.76
C SER A 91 7.86 5.11 21.77
N ALA A 92 8.03 6.43 21.89
CA ALA A 92 7.25 7.27 22.82
C ALA A 92 5.76 7.31 22.46
N MET A 93 5.44 7.41 21.17
CA MET A 93 4.06 7.55 20.69
C MET A 93 3.31 6.21 20.66
N ALA A 94 3.94 5.18 20.10
CA ALA A 94 3.32 3.85 19.95
C ALA A 94 3.47 2.99 21.20
N LYS A 95 4.32 3.40 22.16
CA LYS A 95 4.62 2.69 23.42
C LYS A 95 5.14 1.27 23.20
N VAL A 96 5.99 1.11 22.18
CA VAL A 96 6.68 -0.15 21.87
C VAL A 96 8.20 0.00 22.07
N PRO A 97 8.94 -1.10 22.34
CA PRO A 97 10.37 -1.05 22.59
C PRO A 97 11.17 -0.50 21.41
N LEU A 98 12.26 0.22 21.69
CA LEU A 98 13.22 0.62 20.67
C LEU A 98 14.01 -0.61 20.19
N ALA A 99 14.14 -0.78 18.88
CA ALA A 99 14.82 -1.90 18.26
C ALA A 99 16.22 -2.14 18.85
N GLY A 100 16.49 -3.39 19.23
CA GLY A 100 17.75 -3.80 19.86
C GLY A 100 17.84 -3.52 21.37
N THR A 101 16.75 -3.07 22.01
CA THR A 101 16.70 -2.77 23.44
C THR A 101 15.35 -3.18 24.05
N ASP A 102 15.29 -3.26 25.38
CA ASP A 102 14.03 -3.41 26.14
C ASP A 102 13.44 -2.04 26.57
N MET A 103 14.01 -0.93 26.09
CA MET A 103 13.62 0.41 26.49
C MET A 103 12.38 0.88 25.72
N THR A 104 11.37 1.36 26.45
CA THR A 104 10.23 2.09 25.87
C THR A 104 10.25 3.52 26.37
N VAL A 105 10.24 4.49 25.46
CA VAL A 105 10.39 5.90 25.83
C VAL A 105 9.18 6.39 26.62
N GLY A 106 9.40 6.92 27.81
CA GLY A 106 8.35 7.44 28.69
C GLY A 106 7.53 6.37 29.42
N VAL A 107 7.89 5.09 29.33
CA VAL A 107 7.20 3.98 30.01
C VAL A 107 8.21 3.15 30.82
N LYS A 108 7.88 2.79 32.08
CA LYS A 108 8.77 1.99 32.94
C LYS A 108 8.81 0.50 32.57
N ASN A 109 7.69 -0.06 32.12
CA ASN A 109 7.56 -1.44 31.65
C ASN A 109 6.46 -1.53 30.60
N TYR A 110 6.78 -2.01 29.39
CA TYR A 110 5.82 -2.09 28.28
C TYR A 110 4.91 -3.32 28.36
N HIS A 111 5.27 -4.36 29.12
CA HIS A 111 4.43 -5.54 29.34
C HIS A 111 3.23 -5.28 30.28
N SER A 112 3.11 -4.06 30.80
CA SER A 112 2.05 -3.67 31.75
C SER A 112 1.05 -2.69 31.16
N ILE A 113 1.02 -2.56 29.83
CA ILE A 113 0.12 -1.65 29.09
C ILE A 113 -1.12 -2.42 28.64
#